data_AF-A0A376RPQ3-F1
#
_entry.id   AF-A0A376RPQ3-F1
#
_cell.length_a   1.000
_cell.length_b   1.000
_cell.length_c   1.000
_cell.angle_alpha   90.00
_cell.angle_beta   90.00
_cell.angle_gamma   90.00
#
_symmetry.space_group_name_H-M   'P 1'
#
loop_
_entity.id
_entity.type
_entity.pdbx_description
1 polymer ?
#
loop_
_entity_poly.entity_id
_entity_poly.type
_entity_poly.pdbx_seq_one_letter_code
_entity_poly.pdbx_strand_id
1 'polypeptide(L)' 'MKRSGTPSDVFRASLTAPLTAKGEQQAMQVATRAKELGITHIISSDLGRTRRTAEIIAQACGCDIIFDSPPA' A
#
# COMPACT_ATOMS: atom_id res chain seq x y z
N MET A 1 3.99 12.61 -30.33
CA MET A 1 3.31 11.98 -29.18
C MET A 1 3.35 12.95 -28.01
N LYS A 2 2.25 13.65 -27.71
CA LYS A 2 2.23 14.64 -26.61
C LYS A 2 2.24 13.87 -25.28
N ARG A 3 3.27 14.09 -24.45
CA ARG A 3 3.25 13.65 -23.05
C ARG A 3 2.18 14.48 -22.35
N SER A 4 1.03 13.89 -22.08
CA SER A 4 0.01 14.46 -21.21
C SER A 4 0.59 14.53 -19.80
N GLY A 5 0.88 15.74 -19.33
CA GLY A 5 1.37 15.99 -17.97
C GLY A 5 0.40 15.42 -16.94
N THR A 6 0.92 14.57 -16.05
CA THR A 6 0.19 14.03 -14.89
C THR A 6 0.00 15.10 -13.81
N PRO A 7 -1.02 14.96 -12.94
CA PRO A 7 -1.40 16.01 -12.01
C PRO A 7 -0.32 16.25 -10.96
N SER A 8 0.29 17.42 -11.08
CA SER A 8 0.98 18.24 -10.08
C SER A 8 2.10 17.62 -9.26
N ASP A 9 3.23 18.32 -9.31
CA ASP A 9 4.25 18.41 -8.27
C ASP A 9 3.64 18.65 -6.88
N VAL A 10 3.21 17.59 -6.18
CA VAL A 10 2.64 17.67 -4.82
C VAL A 10 3.51 16.86 -3.86
N PHE A 11 4.26 17.56 -3.01
CA PHE A 11 4.90 16.96 -1.84
C PHE A 11 3.79 16.44 -0.89
N ARG A 12 3.65 15.11 -0.77
CA ARG A 12 2.62 14.50 0.10
C ARG A 12 3.22 14.02 1.41
N ALA A 13 3.24 14.92 2.40
CA ALA A 13 3.43 14.62 3.82
C ALA A 13 2.09 14.38 4.56
N SER A 14 1.02 13.99 3.84
CA SER A 14 -0.25 13.64 4.50
C SER A 14 -0.25 12.17 4.89
N LEU A 15 -0.28 11.94 6.20
CA LEU A 15 -0.27 10.63 6.87
C LEU A 15 -1.66 9.94 6.83
N THR A 16 -2.72 10.66 6.50
CA THR A 16 -4.10 10.16 6.64
C THR A 16 -4.86 10.02 5.32
N ALA A 17 -4.33 10.55 4.21
CA ALA A 17 -5.05 10.50 2.95
C ALA A 17 -5.30 9.05 2.50
N PRO A 18 -6.48 8.74 1.95
CA PRO A 18 -6.83 7.39 1.52
C PRO A 18 -6.01 6.95 0.31
N LEU A 19 -5.95 5.63 0.09
CA LEU A 19 -5.38 5.06 -1.13
C LEU A 19 -6.32 5.37 -2.31
N THR A 20 -5.75 5.79 -3.45
CA THR A 20 -6.57 6.05 -4.65
C THR A 20 -7.00 4.73 -5.29
N ALA A 21 -8.06 4.73 -6.11
CA ALA A 21 -8.49 3.53 -6.84
C ALA A 21 -7.36 2.91 -7.68
N LYS A 22 -6.54 3.73 -8.35
CA LYS A 22 -5.34 3.26 -9.07
C LYS A 22 -4.32 2.63 -8.11
N GLY A 23 -4.11 3.24 -6.94
CA GLY A 23 -3.23 2.71 -5.91
C GLY A 23 -3.70 1.35 -5.38
N GLU A 24 -5.01 1.17 -5.20
CA GLU A 24 -5.58 -0.12 -4.84
C GLU A 24 -5.31 -1.17 -5.94
N GLN A 25 -5.51 -0.83 -7.21
CA GLN A 25 -5.21 -1.75 -8.33
C GLN A 25 -3.74 -2.17 -8.35
N GLN A 26 -2.84 -1.23 -8.07
CA GLN A 26 -1.42 -1.52 -7.93
C GLN A 26 -1.13 -2.43 -6.73
N ALA A 27 -1.78 -2.21 -5.58
CA ALA A 27 -1.65 -3.07 -4.40
C ALA A 27 -2.12 -4.50 -4.69
N MET A 28 -3.20 -4.68 -5.44
CA MET A 28 -3.69 -5.99 -5.88
C MET A 28 -2.69 -6.72 -6.79
N GLN A 29 -2.05 -6.00 -7.72
CA GLN A 29 -1.00 -6.59 -8.58
C GLN A 29 0.21 -7.05 -7.76
N VAL A 30 0.63 -6.26 -6.76
CA VAL A 30 1.68 -6.65 -5.82
C VAL A 30 1.26 -7.87 -5.01
N ALA A 31 0.03 -7.89 -4.51
CA ALA A 31 -0.51 -8.99 -3.72
C ALA A 31 -0.50 -10.32 -4.47
N THR A 32 -0.89 -10.33 -5.75
CA THR A 32 -0.80 -11.51 -6.62
C THR A 32 0.62 -12.07 -6.69
N ARG A 33 1.61 -11.19 -6.90
CA ARG A 33 3.02 -11.60 -6.96
C ARG A 33 3.55 -12.05 -5.60
N ALA A 34 3.20 -11.35 -4.52
CA ALA A 34 3.67 -11.64 -3.18
C ALA A 34 3.20 -13.01 -2.68
N LYS A 35 1.97 -13.40 -3.03
CA LYS A 35 1.41 -14.72 -2.73
C LYS A 35 2.28 -15.86 -3.26
N GLU A 36 2.88 -15.70 -4.44
CA GLU A 36 3.74 -16.71 -5.07
C GLU A 36 5.11 -16.83 -4.39
N LEU A 37 5.51 -15.84 -3.58
CA LEU A 37 6.80 -15.81 -2.88
C LEU A 37 6.75 -16.49 -1.50
N GLY A 38 5.56 -16.89 -1.03
CA GLY A 38 5.41 -17.55 0.27
C GLY A 38 5.72 -16.65 1.47
N ILE A 39 5.39 -15.35 1.38
CA ILE A 39 5.57 -14.44 2.51
C ILE A 39 4.69 -14.84 3.69
N THR A 40 5.24 -14.78 4.89
CA THR A 40 4.56 -15.23 6.11
C THR A 40 4.06 -14.09 6.99
N HIS A 41 4.58 -12.87 6.79
CA HIS A 41 4.24 -11.69 7.60
C HIS A 41 4.41 -10.41 6.77
N ILE A 42 3.61 -9.38 7.10
CA ILE A 42 3.73 -8.03 6.54
C ILE A 42 4.03 -7.05 7.66
N ILE A 43 5.04 -6.20 7.47
CA ILE A 43 5.37 -5.10 8.39
C ILE A 43 5.06 -3.78 7.67
N SER A 44 4.29 -2.90 8.32
CA SER A 44 3.88 -1.63 7.72
C SER A 44 3.72 -0.53 8.77
N SER A 45 3.80 0.74 8.36
CA SER A 45 3.30 1.81 9.23
C SER A 45 1.77 1.84 9.19
N ASP A 46 1.17 2.23 10.31
CA ASP A 46 -0.28 2.18 10.49
C ASP A 46 -1.05 3.36 9.88
N LEU A 47 -0.37 4.14 9.05
CA LEU A 47 -0.85 5.38 8.44
C LEU A 47 -1.66 5.09 7.16
N GLY A 48 -2.59 5.99 6.80
CA GLY A 48 -3.74 5.69 5.92
C GLY A 48 -3.44 4.84 4.68
N ARG A 49 -2.54 5.30 3.79
CA ARG A 49 -2.22 4.60 2.53
C ARG A 49 -1.46 3.29 2.75
N THR A 50 -0.54 3.26 3.71
CA THR A 50 0.29 2.07 4.00
C THR A 50 -0.54 0.99 4.66
N ARG A 51 -1.42 1.35 5.61
CA ARG A 51 -2.42 0.44 6.19
C ARG A 51 -3.27 -0.22 5.12
N ARG A 52 -3.90 0.56 4.24
CA ARG A 52 -4.77 0.00 3.18
C ARG A 52 -4.01 -0.90 2.21
N THR A 53 -2.76 -0.54 1.88
CA THR A 53 -1.91 -1.36 1.02
C THR A 53 -1.55 -2.68 1.70
N ALA A 54 -1.18 -2.64 2.99
CA ALA A 54 -0.84 -3.81 3.78
C ALA A 54 -2.02 -4.78 3.91
N GLU A 55 -3.23 -4.27 4.17
CA GLU A 55 -4.47 -5.07 4.22
C GLU A 55 -4.71 -5.87 2.94
N ILE A 56 -4.58 -5.22 1.77
CA ILE A 56 -4.80 -5.87 0.47
C ILE A 56 -3.80 -7.02 0.26
N ILE A 57 -2.53 -6.80 0.61
CA ILE A 57 -1.48 -7.82 0.42
C ILE A 57 -1.65 -8.95 1.44
N ALA A 58 -1.95 -8.63 2.69
CA ALA A 58 -2.15 -9.60 3.77
C ALA A 58 -3.30 -10.55 3.46
N GLN A 59 -4.42 -10.00 2.98
CA GLN A 59 -5.58 -10.78 2.59
C GLN A 59 -5.26 -11.79 1.48
N ALA A 60 -4.47 -11.39 0.48
CA ALA A 60 -4.09 -12.29 -0.61
C ALA A 60 -3.09 -13.36 -0.19
N CYS A 61 -2.18 -13.01 0.73
CA CYS A 61 -1.14 -13.91 1.22
C CYS A 61 -1.61 -14.82 2.36
N GLY A 62 -2.73 -14.48 3.03
CA GLY A 62 -3.24 -15.22 4.17
C GLY A 62 -2.34 -15.11 5.40
N CYS A 63 -1.74 -13.94 5.63
CA CYS A 63 -0.78 -13.71 6.71
C CYS A 63 -1.12 -12.47 7.56
N ASP A 64 -0.46 -12.38 8.71
CA ASP A 64 -0.67 -11.30 9.67
C ASP A 64 0.05 -10.01 9.29
N ILE A 65 -0.49 -8.88 9.77
CA ILE A 65 0.10 -7.54 9.65
C ILE A 65 0.63 -7.12 11.02
N ILE A 66 1.89 -6.72 11.06
CA ILE A 66 2.53 -6.08 12.20
C ILE A 66 2.67 -4.60 11.87
N PHE A 67 2.01 -3.74 12.65
CA PHE A 67 2.16 -2.31 12.51
C PHE A 67 3.34 -1.80 13.35
N ASP A 68 4.29 -1.14 12.69
CA ASP A 68 5.40 -0.45 13.32
C ASP A 68 5.11 1.05 13.33
N SER A 69 4.66 1.53 14.49
CA SER A 69 4.26 2.90 14.73
C SER A 69 4.96 3.44 15.98
N PRO A 70 5.41 4.71 15.98
CA PRO A 70 5.97 5.31 17.18
C PRO A 70 4.91 5.32 18.30
N PRO A 71 5.33 5.21 19.57
CA PRO A 71 4.41 5.29 20.71
C PRO A 71 3.66 6.63 20.72
N ALA A 72 2.40 6.58 21.15
CA ALA A 72 1.50 7.72 21.25
C ALA A 72 1.92 8.74 22.31
#